data_AF-A0A5C4PQA1-F1
#
_entry.id   AF-A0A5C4PQA1-F1
#
_cell.length_a   1.000
_cell.length_b   1.000
_cell.length_c   1.000
_cell.angle_alpha   90.00
_cell.angle_beta   90.00
_cell.angle_gamma   90.00
#
_symmetry.space_group_name_H-M   'P 1'
#
loop_
_entity.id
_entity.type
_entity.pdbx_description
1 polymer ?
#
loop_
_entity_poly.entity_id
_entity_poly.type
_entity_poly.pdbx_seq_one_letter_code
_entity_poly.pdbx_strand_id
1 'polypeptide(L)' 'MDNLKPDAQKFHNPSREYISRLLSTLQQKYSMSEISRRLGVNRSTIYNYLRDESDQRFTPCPYAVQFALEELAKNSELII' A
#
# COMPACT_ATOMS: atom_id res chain seq x y z
N MET A 1 0.81 7.17 23.08
CA MET A 1 1.41 6.24 22.09
C MET A 1 0.47 5.06 22.01
N ASP A 2 -0.50 5.09 21.10
CA ASP A 2 -1.35 3.92 20.87
C ASP A 2 -0.50 2.89 20.14
N ASN A 3 -0.17 1.80 20.83
CA ASN A 3 0.45 0.62 20.25
C ASN A 3 -0.53 0.01 19.24
N LEU A 4 -0.51 0.48 17.99
CA LEU A 4 -1.17 -0.14 16.85
C LEU A 4 -0.46 -1.46 16.55
N LYS A 5 -0.78 -2.49 17.34
CA LYS A 5 -0.49 -3.87 16.96
C LYS A 5 -1.24 -4.11 15.64
N PRO A 6 -0.57 -4.61 14.58
CA PRO A 6 -1.25 -4.96 13.34
C PRO A 6 -2.43 -5.89 13.64
N ASP A 7 -3.64 -5.46 13.28
CA ASP A 7 -4.90 -6.20 13.48
C ASP A 7 -5.65 -6.24 12.15
N ALA A 8 -5.37 -7.29 11.38
CA ALA A 8 -5.98 -7.48 10.07
C ALA A 8 -7.51 -7.62 10.14
N GLN A 9 -8.07 -8.13 11.24
CA GLN A 9 -9.53 -8.30 11.35
C GLN A 9 -10.25 -6.95 11.41
N LYS A 10 -9.58 -5.91 11.92
CA LYS A 10 -10.16 -4.57 12.06
C LYS A 10 -9.71 -3.59 10.99
N PHE A 11 -8.47 -3.71 10.51
CA PHE A 11 -7.83 -2.66 9.72
C PHE A 11 -7.50 -3.06 8.28
N HIS A 12 -7.70 -4.33 7.88
CA HIS A 12 -7.42 -4.73 6.50
C HIS A 12 -8.50 -4.20 5.55
N ASN A 13 -8.07 -3.38 4.60
CA ASN A 13 -8.87 -2.85 3.50
C ASN A 13 -8.12 -3.08 2.18
N PRO A 14 -8.27 -4.26 1.54
CA PRO A 14 -7.58 -4.58 0.30
C PRO A 14 -8.18 -3.91 -0.93
N SER A 15 -9.17 -3.00 -0.79
CA SER A 15 -9.83 -2.38 -1.93
C SER A 15 -8.85 -1.61 -2.81
N ARG A 16 -9.04 -1.74 -4.12
CA ARG A 16 -8.25 -1.04 -5.13
C ARG A 16 -8.21 0.46 -4.89
N GLU A 17 -9.34 1.07 -4.53
CA GLU A 17 -9.50 2.51 -4.32
C GLU A 17 -8.68 3.00 -3.12
N TYR A 18 -8.62 2.20 -2.06
CA TYR A 18 -7.84 2.53 -0.87
C TYR A 18 -6.34 2.44 -1.16
N ILE A 19 -5.88 1.33 -1.75
CA ILE A 19 -4.48 1.14 -2.12
C ILE A 19 -4.04 2.18 -3.17
N SER A 20 -4.89 2.48 -4.15
CA SER A 20 -4.61 3.53 -5.15
C SER A 20 -4.43 4.90 -4.51
N ARG A 21 -5.21 5.26 -3.49
CA ARG A 21 -5.03 6.53 -2.77
C ARG A 21 -3.70 6.61 -2.04
N LEU A 22 -3.33 5.56 -1.31
CA LEU A 22 -2.04 5.50 -0.61
C LEU A 22 -0.87 5.67 -1.59
N LEU A 23 -0.93 4.97 -2.72
CA LEU A 23 0.08 5.08 -3.77
C LEU A 23 0.13 6.48 -4.38
N SER A 24 -1.02 7.09 -4.69
CA SER A 24 -1.07 8.47 -5.21
C SER A 24 -0.44 9.48 -4.26
N THR A 25 -0.68 9.37 -2.94
CA THR A 25 -0.04 10.21 -1.92
C THR A 25 1.47 10.02 -1.93
N LEU A 26 1.94 8.77 -1.89
CA LEU A 26 3.37 8.46 -1.90
C LEU A 26 4.07 8.90 -3.18
N GLN A 27 3.38 8.86 -4.32
CA GLN A 27 3.92 9.26 -5.62
C GLN A 27 4.24 10.75 -5.74
N GLN A 28 3.74 11.58 -4.80
CA GLN A 28 4.15 12.98 -4.71
C GLN A 28 5.62 13.14 -4.26
N LYS A 29 6.18 12.12 -3.60
CA LYS A 29 7.54 12.15 -3.03
C LYS A 29 8.45 11.05 -3.55
N TYR A 30 7.91 9.89 -3.91
CA TYR A 30 8.66 8.72 -4.32
C TYR A 30 8.21 8.21 -5.68
N SER A 31 9.16 7.77 -6.51
CA SER A 31 8.82 7.05 -7.73
C SER A 31 8.19 5.69 -7.40
N MET A 32 7.40 5.13 -8.31
CA MET A 32 6.83 3.79 -8.13
C MET A 32 7.91 2.71 -7.92
N SER A 33 9.08 2.87 -8.56
CA SER A 33 10.23 1.99 -8.33
C SER A 33 10.74 2.08 -6.89
N GLU A 34 10.86 3.30 -6.34
CA GLU A 34 11.29 3.51 -4.95
C GLU A 34 10.28 2.97 -3.95
N ILE A 35 8.97 3.16 -4.19
CA ILE A 35 7.90 2.59 -3.37
C ILE A 35 8.02 1.06 -3.36
N SER A 36 8.13 0.43 -4.53
CA SER A 36 8.24 -1.05 -4.62
C SER A 36 9.47 -1.59 -3.90
N ARG A 37 10.61 -0.88 -3.99
CA ARG A 37 11.85 -1.22 -3.29
C ARG A 37 11.68 -1.15 -1.78
N ARG A 38 11.04 -0.10 -1.27
CA ARG A 38 10.77 0.08 0.17
C ARG A 38 9.80 -0.97 0.73
N LEU A 39 8.82 -1.37 -0.07
CA LEU A 39 7.87 -2.42 0.29
C LEU A 39 8.44 -3.83 0.16
N GLY A 40 9.60 -4.01 -0.49
CA GLY A 40 10.19 -5.32 -0.73
C GLY A 40 9.39 -6.18 -1.72
N VAL A 41 8.65 -5.56 -2.64
CA VAL A 41 7.83 -6.25 -3.65
C VAL A 41 8.18 -5.80 -5.06
N ASN A 42 7.86 -6.61 -6.07
CA ASN A 42 8.02 -6.19 -7.46
C ASN A 42 6.95 -5.13 -7.82
N ARG A 43 7.29 -4.19 -8.70
CA ARG A 43 6.32 -3.22 -9.27
C ARG A 43 5.11 -3.91 -9.90
N SER A 44 5.31 -5.03 -10.59
CA SER A 44 4.21 -5.79 -11.20
C SER A 44 3.21 -6.28 -10.14
N THR A 45 3.70 -6.66 -8.96
CA THR A 45 2.88 -7.07 -7.82
C THR A 45 2.00 -5.90 -7.34
N ILE A 46 2.56 -4.69 -7.24
CA ILE A 46 1.77 -3.50 -6.89
C ILE A 46 0.65 -3.26 -7.92
N TYR A 47 0.97 -3.36 -9.21
CA TYR A 47 -0.05 -3.18 -10.25
C TYR A 47 -1.14 -4.24 -10.21
N ASN A 48 -0.83 -5.48 -9.80
CA ASN A 48 -1.83 -6.53 -9.64
C ASN A 48 -2.86 -6.20 -8.55
N TYR A 49 -2.45 -5.49 -7.49
CA TYR A 49 -3.37 -4.98 -6.46
C TYR A 49 -4.33 -3.90 -6.97
N LEU A 50 -3.97 -3.25 -8.09
CA LEU A 50 -4.75 -2.17 -8.71
C LEU A 50 -5.58 -2.64 -9.91
N ARG A 51 -5.58 -3.94 -10.21
CA ARG A 51 -6.40 -4.49 -11.29
C ARG A 51 -7.86 -4.56 -10.88
N ASP A 52 -8.72 -4.63 -11.89
CA ASP A 52 -10.12 -5.01 -11.68
C ASP A 52 -10.20 -6.46 -11.19
N GLU A 53 -11.16 -6.76 -10.30
CA GLU A 53 -11.31 -8.10 -9.72
C GLU A 53 -11.60 -9.19 -10.78
N SER A 54 -12.12 -8.80 -11.95
CA SER A 54 -12.33 -9.72 -13.08
C SER A 54 -11.06 -10.06 -13.87
N ASP A 55 -9.94 -9.33 -13.69
CA ASP A 55 -8.66 -9.65 -14.35
C ASP A 55 -8.01 -10.85 -13.66
N GLN A 56 -7.64 -11.87 -14.44
CA GLN A 56 -6.98 -13.09 -13.94
C GLN A 56 -5.69 -12.83 -13.12
N ARG A 57 -5.05 -11.67 -13.29
CA ARG A 57 -3.83 -11.28 -12.55
C ARG A 57 -4.14 -10.47 -11.30
N PHE A 58 -5.41 -10.13 -11.07
CA PHE A 58 -5.80 -9.46 -9.84
C PHE A 58 -5.37 -10.28 -8.64
N THR A 59 -4.84 -9.59 -7.64
CA THR A 59 -4.52 -10.19 -6.36
C THR A 59 -4.92 -9.16 -5.31
N PRO A 60 -5.70 -9.53 -4.27
CA PRO A 60 -6.01 -8.59 -3.21
C PRO A 60 -4.72 -8.21 -2.46
N CYS A 61 -4.58 -6.95 -2.10
CA CYS A 61 -3.39 -6.46 -1.39
C CYS A 61 -3.29 -7.13 0.00
N PRO A 62 -2.20 -7.85 0.32
CA PRO A 62 -2.01 -8.44 1.64
C PRO A 62 -1.91 -7.35 2.72
N TYR A 63 -2.46 -7.62 3.91
CA TYR A 63 -2.46 -6.63 5.00
C TYR A 63 -1.05 -6.13 5.36
N ALA A 64 -0.03 -6.99 5.32
CA ALA A 64 1.35 -6.57 5.57
C ALA A 64 1.83 -5.49 4.59
N VAL A 65 1.43 -5.58 3.32
CA VAL A 65 1.77 -4.59 2.30
C VAL A 65 0.95 -3.31 2.49
N GLN A 66 -0.35 -3.44 2.79
CA GLN A 66 -1.20 -2.29 3.13
C GLN A 66 -0.63 -1.53 4.34
N PHE A 67 -0.33 -2.23 5.43
CA PHE A 67 0.23 -1.62 6.64
C PHE A 67 1.56 -0.91 6.34
N ALA A 68 2.43 -1.52 5.55
CA ALA A 68 3.67 -0.87 5.13
C ALA A 68 3.44 0.38 4.27
N LEU A 69 2.43 0.37 3.38
CA LEU A 69 2.02 1.55 2.61
C LEU A 69 1.47 2.67 3.52
N GLU A 70 0.64 2.33 4.50
CA GLU A 70 0.10 3.26 5.49
C GLU A 70 1.20 3.90 6.31
N GLU A 71 2.14 3.11 6.84
CA GLU A 71 3.27 3.61 7.62
C GLU A 71 4.21 4.48 6.78
N LEU A 72 4.45 4.10 5.52
CA LEU A 72 5.26 4.91 4.61
C LEU A 72 4.56 6.24 4.32
N ALA A 73 3.24 6.24 4.12
CA ALA A 73 2.46 7.44 3.85
C ALA A 73 2.47 8.39 5.06
N LYS A 74 2.17 7.89 6.27
CA LYS A 74 2.24 8.66 7.52
C LYS A 74 3.61 9.30 7.73
N ASN A 75 4.68 8.52 7.60
CA ASN A 75 6.04 9.02 7.77
C ASN A 75 6.44 10.01 6.66
N SER A 76 5.84 9.91 5.48
CA SER A 76 6.06 10.87 4.40
C SER A 76 5.35 12.20 4.66
N GLU A 77 4.21 12.23 5.34
CA GLU A 77 3.50 13.47 5.71
C GLU A 77 4.15 14.21 6.89
N LEU A 78 4.97 13.52 7.69
CA LEU A 78 5.67 14.01 8.89
C LEU A 78 6.90 14.92 8.61
N ILE A 79 6.91 15.68 7.51
CA ILE A 79 7.92 16.74 7.34
C ILE A 79 7.45 17.98 8.12
N ILE A 80 8.13 18.19 9.25
CA ILE A 80 8.10 19.30 10.24
C ILE A 80 7.60 20.64 9.67
#